data_AF-A0A382QHH7-F1
#
_entry.id   AF-A0A382QHH7-F1
#
_cell.length_a   1.000
_cell.length_b   1.000
_cell.length_c   1.000
_cell.angle_alpha   90.00
_cell.angle_beta   90.00
_cell.angle_gamma   90.00
#
_symmetry.space_group_name_H-M   'P 1'
#
loop_
_entity.id
_entity.type
_entity.pdbx_description
1 polymer ?
#
loop_
_entity_poly.entity_id
_entity_poly.type
_entity_poly.pdbx_seq_one_letter_code
_entity_poly.pdbx_strand_id
1 'polypeptide(L)'
;CVIIEIAREGLGDNLEEIKKNSREIAESIVSGGVIVFGVEFDSVTLQSKTGFNGKKMIVSQVLYTTNKQTTDNLFDALSTLLISSDIRNAGGFYDHAEKLSKHYFADFNVQFVPLEQSVLRSLHISLTCSSEDPVLPKCPDNFDKLLASSEINPLELLQVENINRTEIFADEFLPLNSIIQVRIFSEEDLQIKSVNSSIIEKLEHLGDVQENGWFFSSKSGNKIDGRYIFATEPSASKNDLIFSIGDNTGDIIEIKNTGEGGGCLIATAAFGSELSSQVQFLREIRDNTVLQTESGTIFMAGFNQFYYSFSPIVADYERENSTFKEAVKITL
;
A
#
# COMPACT_ATOMS: atom_id res chain seq x y z
N CYS A 1 13.35 8.63 18.99
CA CYS A 1 13.82 10.02 19.19
C CYS A 1 12.71 10.98 18.84
N VAL A 2 12.77 12.22 19.34
CA VAL A 2 11.89 13.30 18.88
C VAL A 2 12.72 14.33 18.14
N ILE A 3 12.26 14.71 16.96
CA ILE A 3 12.94 15.66 16.08
C ILE A 3 12.02 16.85 15.88
N ILE A 4 12.47 18.03 16.27
CA ILE A 4 11.77 19.29 16.06
C ILE A 4 12.56 20.10 15.04
N GLU A 5 11.96 20.37 13.89
CA GLU A 5 12.57 21.16 12.83
C GLU A 5 11.95 22.57 12.81
N ILE A 6 12.81 23.57 12.84
CA ILE A 6 12.41 24.98 12.86
C ILE A 6 13.04 25.67 11.65
N ALA A 7 12.27 26.50 10.94
CA ALA A 7 12.81 27.29 9.85
C ALA A 7 13.97 28.17 10.35
N ARG A 8 15.09 28.22 9.61
CA ARG A 8 16.27 28.98 10.04
C ARG A 8 16.02 30.49 10.15
N GLU A 9 15.07 31.01 9.39
CA GLU A 9 14.73 32.44 9.37
C GLU A 9 14.26 32.90 10.74
N GLY A 10 14.81 34.01 11.23
CA GLY A 10 14.48 34.58 12.54
C GLY A 10 15.17 33.93 13.75
N LEU A 11 16.05 32.94 13.55
CA LEU A 11 16.76 32.28 14.67
C LEU A 11 18.07 32.98 15.09
N GLY A 12 18.49 34.04 14.40
CA GLY A 12 19.71 34.78 14.70
C GLY A 12 20.77 34.74 13.60
N ASP A 13 21.84 35.49 13.82
CA ASP A 13 22.85 35.77 12.78
C ASP A 13 24.05 34.83 12.85
N ASN A 14 24.33 34.24 14.02
CA ASN A 14 25.46 33.34 14.23
C ASN A 14 25.01 31.95 14.73
N LEU A 15 25.90 30.95 14.62
CA LEU A 15 25.57 29.55 14.92
C LEU A 15 25.17 29.32 16.38
N GLU A 16 25.83 29.98 17.33
CA GLU A 16 25.55 29.82 18.76
C GLU A 16 24.17 30.38 19.12
N GLU A 17 23.83 31.54 18.58
CA GLU A 17 22.52 32.15 18.74
C GLU A 17 21.42 31.29 18.10
N ILE A 18 21.64 30.78 16.88
CA ILE A 18 20.71 29.88 16.20
C ILE A 18 20.47 28.63 17.06
N LYS A 19 21.52 28.00 17.59
CA LYS A 19 21.38 26.81 18.43
C LYS A 19 20.59 27.09 19.71
N LYS A 20 20.91 28.19 20.39
CA LYS A 20 20.22 28.61 21.61
C LYS A 20 18.73 28.85 21.34
N ASN A 21 18.41 29.69 20.36
CA ASN A 21 17.02 30.05 20.05
C ASN A 21 16.22 28.84 19.57
N SER A 22 16.82 27.96 18.76
CA SER A 22 16.17 26.71 18.33
C SER A 22 15.81 25.83 19.52
N ARG A 23 16.75 25.68 20.46
CA ARG A 23 16.55 24.87 21.66
C ARG A 23 15.46 25.46 22.55
N GLU A 24 15.46 26.77 22.80
CA GLU A 24 14.44 27.43 23.62
C GLU A 24 13.04 27.25 23.02
N ILE A 25 12.89 27.41 21.70
CA ILE A 25 11.63 27.17 20.99
C ILE A 25 11.21 25.70 21.14
N ALA A 26 12.13 24.76 20.89
CA ALA A 26 11.83 23.34 20.98
C ALA A 26 11.47 22.89 22.41
N GLU A 27 12.14 23.43 23.44
CA GLU A 27 11.81 23.18 24.85
C GLU A 27 10.42 23.71 25.23
N SER A 28 9.97 24.82 24.64
CA SER A 28 8.59 25.31 24.84
C SER A 28 7.54 24.33 24.29
N ILE A 29 7.82 23.65 23.17
CA ILE A 29 6.93 22.64 22.59
C ILE A 29 6.92 21.38 23.45
N VAL A 30 8.10 20.93 23.89
CA VAL A 30 8.26 19.75 24.77
C VAL A 30 7.52 19.97 26.09
N SER A 31 7.75 21.12 26.74
CA SER A 31 7.11 21.48 28.02
C SER A 31 5.60 21.74 27.90
N GLY A 32 5.12 22.10 26.70
CA GLY A 32 3.70 22.22 26.39
C GLY A 32 2.93 20.90 26.37
N GLY A 33 3.59 19.77 26.62
CA GLY A 33 2.95 18.45 26.68
C GLY A 33 2.60 17.86 25.32
N VAL A 34 3.09 18.45 24.23
CA VAL A 34 2.94 17.92 22.87
C VAL A 34 3.67 16.58 22.74
N ILE A 35 4.76 16.39 23.48
CA ILE A 35 5.49 15.13 23.57
C ILE A 35 5.06 14.41 24.85
N VAL A 36 4.44 13.24 24.67
CA VAL A 36 3.82 12.45 25.74
C VAL A 36 4.86 11.68 26.59
N PHE A 37 6.10 11.61 26.10
CA PHE A 37 7.19 10.87 26.74
C PHE A 37 8.21 11.81 27.36
N GLY A 38 8.86 11.36 28.43
CA GLY A 38 10.05 12.01 28.95
C GLY A 38 11.16 11.98 27.89
N VAL A 39 11.69 13.15 27.55
CA VAL A 39 12.75 13.30 26.56
C VAL A 39 13.93 14.08 27.12
N GLU A 40 15.12 13.75 26.66
CA GLU A 40 16.37 14.42 27.01
C GLU A 40 16.93 15.11 25.77
N PHE A 41 17.40 16.34 25.93
CA PHE A 41 18.03 17.08 24.86
C PHE A 41 19.33 16.39 24.42
N ASP A 42 19.53 16.23 23.11
CA ASP A 42 20.75 15.66 22.54
C ASP A 42 21.55 16.74 21.80
N SER A 43 20.99 17.29 20.71
CA SER A 43 21.77 18.18 19.83
C SER A 43 20.90 19.14 19.01
N VAL A 44 21.56 20.18 18.47
CA VAL A 44 21.01 21.07 17.45
C VAL A 44 21.94 21.07 16.23
N THR A 45 21.38 20.78 15.06
CA THR A 45 22.10 20.75 13.78
C THR A 45 21.39 21.57 12.71
N LEU A 46 22.14 22.10 11.74
CA LEU A 46 21.55 22.76 10.58
C LEU A 46 21.48 21.78 9.42
N GLN A 47 20.30 21.62 8.85
CA GLN A 47 20.08 20.76 7.70
C GLN A 47 19.49 21.52 6.53
N SER A 48 19.92 21.14 5.32
CA SER A 48 19.29 21.60 4.08
C SER A 48 18.12 20.68 3.77
N LYS A 49 16.93 21.25 3.58
CA LYS A 49 15.71 20.51 3.31
C LYS A 49 14.99 21.10 2.11
N THR A 50 14.33 20.25 1.33
CA THR A 50 13.44 20.70 0.27
C THR A 50 12.02 20.76 0.82
N GLY A 51 11.43 21.95 0.86
CA GLY A 51 10.03 22.12 1.25
C GLY A 51 9.07 21.48 0.25
N PHE A 52 7.79 21.35 0.63
CA PHE A 52 6.76 20.75 -0.23
C PHE A 52 6.56 21.48 -1.57
N ASN A 53 6.89 22.78 -1.62
CA ASN A 53 6.90 23.59 -2.85
C ASN A 53 8.16 23.37 -3.72
N GLY A 54 9.01 22.40 -3.39
CA GLY A 54 10.28 22.14 -4.08
C GLY A 54 11.40 23.14 -3.76
N LYS A 55 11.15 24.17 -2.95
CA LYS A 55 12.14 25.18 -2.59
C LYS A 55 13.08 24.63 -1.51
N LYS A 56 14.39 24.74 -1.73
CA LYS A 56 15.38 24.45 -0.70
C LYS A 56 15.33 25.50 0.39
N MET A 57 15.30 25.06 1.63
CA MET A 57 15.36 25.87 2.84
C MET A 57 16.33 25.26 3.83
N ILE A 58 16.88 26.09 4.71
CA ILE A 58 17.69 25.63 5.84
C ILE A 58 16.77 25.54 7.04
N VAL A 59 16.82 24.41 7.73
CA VAL A 59 16.13 24.18 9.00
C VAL A 59 17.15 23.96 10.11
N SER A 60 16.82 24.42 11.31
CA SER A 60 17.49 24.01 12.53
C SER A 60 16.74 22.82 13.11
N GLN A 61 17.43 21.68 13.17
CA GLN A 61 16.92 20.43 13.68
C GLN A 61 17.38 20.25 15.12
N VAL A 62 16.42 20.23 16.05
CA VAL A 62 16.62 19.92 17.46
C VAL A 62 16.27 18.46 17.69
N LEU A 63 17.25 17.68 18.18
CA LEU A 63 17.11 16.27 18.47
C LEU A 63 16.97 16.05 19.98
N TYR A 64 15.96 15.27 20.35
CA TYR A 64 15.78 14.75 21.69
C TYR A 64 15.77 13.22 21.67
N THR A 65 16.32 12.62 22.71
CA THR A 65 16.35 11.18 22.94
C THR A 65 15.36 10.78 24.03
N THR A 66 14.98 9.51 24.04
CA THR A 66 14.11 8.92 25.06
C THR A 66 14.42 7.43 25.15
N ASN A 67 13.92 6.78 26.20
CA ASN A 67 14.06 5.34 26.37
C ASN A 67 13.43 4.61 25.19
N LYS A 68 14.18 3.68 24.60
CA LYS A 68 13.71 2.87 23.48
C LYS A 68 12.53 2.00 23.94
N GLN A 69 11.41 2.12 23.24
CA GLN A 69 10.24 1.26 23.38
C GLN A 69 10.14 0.36 22.14
N THR A 70 9.43 -0.76 22.26
CA THR A 70 9.08 -1.56 21.07
C THR A 70 8.12 -0.77 20.19
N THR A 71 8.20 -1.02 18.90
CA THR A 71 7.36 -0.35 17.89
C THR A 71 5.89 -0.66 18.12
N ASP A 72 5.57 -1.88 18.52
CA ASP A 72 4.23 -2.32 18.96
C ASP A 72 3.66 -1.44 20.09
N ASN A 73 4.41 -1.29 21.19
CA ASN A 73 3.99 -0.47 22.33
C ASN A 73 3.80 1.00 21.95
N LEU A 74 4.70 1.54 21.11
CA LEU A 74 4.59 2.93 20.63
C LEU A 74 3.41 3.10 19.69
N PHE A 75 3.18 2.13 18.80
CA PHE A 75 2.04 2.13 17.89
C PHE A 75 0.75 2.14 18.70
N ASP A 76 0.55 1.24 19.65
CA ASP A 76 -0.65 1.19 20.49
C ASP A 76 -0.90 2.49 21.26
N ALA A 77 0.14 3.01 21.92
CA ALA A 77 0.02 4.22 22.73
C ALA A 77 -0.26 5.47 21.87
N LEU A 78 0.50 5.67 20.79
CA LEU A 78 0.41 6.87 19.97
C LEU A 78 -0.76 6.80 18.97
N SER A 79 -1.08 5.64 18.40
CA SER A 79 -2.28 5.50 17.56
C SER A 79 -3.54 5.82 18.36
N THR A 80 -3.67 5.32 19.59
CA THR A 80 -4.82 5.60 20.47
C THR A 80 -4.98 7.08 20.78
N LEU A 81 -3.87 7.81 20.92
CA LEU A 81 -3.88 9.24 21.20
C LEU A 81 -4.15 10.09 19.95
N LEU A 82 -3.60 9.69 18.81
CA LEU A 82 -3.49 10.55 17.63
C LEU A 82 -4.54 10.25 16.56
N ILE A 83 -5.12 9.05 16.58
CA ILE A 83 -6.06 8.54 15.59
C ILE A 83 -7.39 8.23 16.26
N SER A 84 -8.48 8.72 15.66
CA SER A 84 -9.84 8.50 16.17
C SER A 84 -10.17 7.00 16.24
N SER A 85 -11.03 6.62 17.18
CA SER A 85 -11.53 5.24 17.27
C SER A 85 -12.17 4.77 15.97
N ASP A 86 -12.83 5.66 15.22
CA ASP A 86 -13.49 5.33 13.96
C ASP A 86 -12.49 4.81 12.93
N ILE A 87 -11.30 5.43 12.82
CA ILE A 87 -10.23 4.96 11.93
C ILE A 87 -9.63 3.65 12.44
N ARG A 88 -9.37 3.54 13.74
CA ARG A 88 -8.75 2.35 14.33
C ARG A 88 -9.64 1.11 14.27
N ASN A 89 -10.96 1.29 14.26
CA ASN A 89 -11.93 0.20 14.27
C ASN A 89 -12.48 -0.14 12.87
N ALA A 90 -12.13 0.62 11.84
CA ALA A 90 -12.65 0.45 10.48
C ALA A 90 -11.76 -0.41 9.57
N GLY A 91 -10.77 -1.09 10.15
CA GLY A 91 -9.94 -2.08 9.47
C GLY A 91 -9.04 -1.56 8.34
N GLY A 92 -8.76 -2.45 7.38
CA GLY A 92 -8.01 -2.14 6.16
C GLY A 92 -6.52 -1.88 6.42
N PHE A 93 -5.97 -0.79 5.86
CA PHE A 93 -4.55 -0.44 6.00
C PHE A 93 -4.10 -0.27 7.47
N TYR A 94 -5.01 0.14 8.36
CA TYR A 94 -4.70 0.30 9.77
C TYR A 94 -4.33 -1.04 10.43
N ASP A 95 -5.12 -2.09 10.21
CA ASP A 95 -4.87 -3.43 10.76
C ASP A 95 -3.54 -4.01 10.26
N HIS A 96 -3.21 -3.76 8.99
CA HIS A 96 -1.93 -4.17 8.44
C HIS A 96 -0.76 -3.40 9.08
N ALA A 97 -0.93 -2.10 9.36
CA ALA A 97 0.08 -1.31 10.07
C ALA A 97 0.29 -1.82 11.52
N GLU A 98 -0.78 -2.17 12.24
CA GLU A 98 -0.70 -2.77 13.58
C GLU A 98 -0.03 -4.16 13.55
N LYS A 99 -0.33 -4.98 12.54
CA LYS A 99 0.33 -6.27 12.38
C LYS A 99 1.83 -6.09 12.10
N LEU A 100 2.19 -5.10 11.27
CA LEU A 100 3.58 -4.79 10.96
C LEU A 100 4.35 -4.21 12.15
N SER A 101 3.71 -3.42 13.02
CA SER A 101 4.37 -2.81 14.20
C SER A 101 4.87 -3.85 15.19
N LYS A 102 4.30 -5.07 15.17
CA LYS A 102 4.72 -6.22 15.99
C LYS A 102 6.05 -6.83 15.54
N HIS A 103 6.53 -6.49 14.35
CA HIS A 103 7.82 -6.98 13.88
C HIS A 103 8.97 -6.38 14.70
N TYR A 104 9.97 -7.21 15.07
CA TYR A 104 11.01 -6.82 16.04
C TYR A 104 11.93 -5.68 15.57
N PHE A 105 11.99 -5.43 14.26
CA PHE A 105 12.75 -4.34 13.64
C PHE A 105 11.87 -3.32 12.93
N ALA A 106 10.55 -3.35 13.15
CA ALA A 106 9.68 -2.33 12.61
C ALA A 106 10.08 -0.96 13.14
N ASP A 107 9.97 0.06 12.30
CA ASP A 107 10.10 1.46 12.70
C ASP A 107 8.73 2.11 12.66
N PHE A 108 8.44 2.93 13.68
CA PHE A 108 7.24 3.74 13.77
C PHE A 108 7.60 5.21 13.68
N ASN A 109 6.98 5.90 12.74
CA ASN A 109 7.17 7.33 12.54
C ASN A 109 5.81 8.04 12.55
N VAL A 110 5.74 9.12 13.30
CA VAL A 110 4.60 10.04 13.28
C VAL A 110 5.12 11.42 12.92
N GLN A 111 4.49 12.04 11.93
CA GLN A 111 4.83 13.38 11.47
C GLN A 111 3.61 14.30 11.55
N PHE A 112 3.86 15.53 12.00
CA PHE A 112 2.90 16.62 12.02
C PHE A 112 3.44 17.75 11.17
N VAL A 113 2.79 18.02 10.06
CA VAL A 113 3.16 19.10 9.14
C VAL A 113 2.09 20.19 9.23
N PRO A 114 2.42 21.37 9.78
CA PRO A 114 1.48 22.48 9.80
C PRO A 114 1.24 23.00 8.38
N LEU A 115 -0.03 23.13 8.01
CA LEU A 115 -0.53 23.81 6.80
C LEU A 115 -1.22 25.12 7.22
N GLU A 116 -1.60 25.96 6.26
CA GLU A 116 -2.18 27.28 6.56
C GLU A 116 -3.42 27.24 7.48
N GLN A 117 -4.26 26.22 7.33
CA GLN A 117 -5.53 26.10 8.07
C GLN A 117 -5.70 24.77 8.81
N SER A 118 -4.75 23.85 8.67
CA SER A 118 -4.86 22.50 9.21
C SER A 118 -3.48 21.92 9.50
N VAL A 119 -3.43 20.72 10.07
CA VAL A 119 -2.18 19.98 10.26
C VAL A 119 -2.32 18.67 9.52
N LEU A 120 -1.41 18.41 8.58
CA LEU A 120 -1.29 17.10 7.97
C LEU A 120 -0.60 16.18 8.97
N ARG A 121 -1.31 15.13 9.38
CA ARG A 121 -0.79 14.07 10.24
C ARG A 121 -0.49 12.87 9.38
N SER A 122 0.71 12.32 9.49
CA SER A 122 1.04 11.05 8.88
C SER A 122 1.59 10.08 9.92
N LEU A 123 1.21 8.82 9.76
CA LEU A 123 1.65 7.71 10.57
C LEU A 123 2.22 6.67 9.62
N HIS A 124 3.44 6.22 9.88
CA HIS A 124 4.15 5.26 9.06
C HIS A 124 4.66 4.11 9.92
N ILE A 125 4.46 2.90 9.42
CA ILE A 125 5.16 1.70 9.87
C ILE A 125 6.01 1.21 8.70
N SER A 126 7.29 0.95 8.95
CA SER A 126 8.21 0.46 7.93
C SER A 126 9.05 -0.70 8.45
N LEU A 127 9.33 -1.65 7.55
CA LEU A 127 10.28 -2.73 7.77
C LEU A 127 11.48 -2.47 6.84
N THR A 128 12.62 -2.10 7.42
CA THR A 128 13.86 -1.89 6.65
C THR A 128 14.77 -3.08 6.83
N CYS A 129 15.14 -3.74 5.74
CA CYS A 129 15.96 -4.95 5.76
C CYS A 129 16.87 -5.00 4.53
N SER A 130 17.90 -5.85 4.58
CA SER A 130 18.78 -6.13 3.45
C SER A 130 19.35 -7.55 3.55
N SER A 131 19.59 -8.15 2.39
CA SER A 131 20.26 -9.46 2.27
C SER A 131 21.78 -9.32 2.18
N GLU A 132 22.28 -8.13 1.81
CA GLU A 132 23.71 -7.85 1.59
C GLU A 132 24.34 -6.99 2.69
N ASP A 133 23.71 -5.87 3.05
CA ASP A 133 24.19 -4.98 4.12
C ASP A 133 24.08 -5.65 5.51
N PRO A 134 25.21 -5.92 6.21
CA PRO A 134 25.21 -6.59 7.50
C PRO A 134 24.73 -5.69 8.66
N VAL A 135 24.61 -4.38 8.46
CA VAL A 135 24.10 -3.43 9.46
C VAL A 135 22.58 -3.53 9.57
N LEU A 136 21.90 -3.93 8.50
CA LEU A 136 20.46 -4.06 8.45
C LEU A 136 20.01 -5.47 8.86
N PRO A 137 18.80 -5.61 9.43
CA PRO A 137 18.19 -6.91 9.64
C PRO A 137 18.07 -7.68 8.32
N LYS A 138 18.21 -9.00 8.39
CA LYS A 138 17.90 -9.86 7.25
C LYS A 138 16.42 -9.70 6.90
N CYS A 139 16.14 -9.65 5.60
CA CYS A 139 14.77 -9.60 5.15
C CYS A 139 14.00 -10.86 5.58
N PRO A 140 12.68 -10.74 5.88
CA PRO A 140 11.83 -11.88 6.16
C PRO A 140 11.85 -12.88 4.99
N ASP A 141 11.43 -14.13 5.24
CA ASP A 141 11.42 -15.21 4.26
C ASP A 141 10.89 -14.79 2.86
N ASN A 142 11.36 -15.45 1.80
CA ASN A 142 10.94 -15.22 0.40
C ASN A 142 11.07 -13.78 -0.13
N PHE A 143 11.59 -12.80 0.63
CA PHE A 143 11.82 -11.44 0.13
C PHE A 143 12.79 -11.44 -1.05
N ASP A 144 13.87 -12.23 -0.97
CA ASP A 144 14.81 -12.42 -2.08
C ASP A 144 14.14 -13.06 -3.30
N LYS A 145 13.14 -13.93 -3.08
CA LYS A 145 12.40 -14.54 -4.19
C LYS A 145 11.55 -13.52 -4.92
N LEU A 146 10.99 -12.53 -4.23
CA LEU A 146 10.15 -11.50 -4.83
C LEU A 146 10.91 -10.62 -5.85
N LEU A 147 12.22 -10.47 -5.68
CA LEU A 147 13.08 -9.76 -6.64
C LEU A 147 13.76 -10.70 -7.65
N ALA A 148 14.06 -11.94 -7.22
CA ALA A 148 14.68 -12.94 -8.09
C ALA A 148 13.68 -13.54 -9.10
N SER A 149 12.40 -13.65 -8.75
CA SER A 149 11.35 -13.83 -9.73
C SER A 149 11.16 -12.51 -10.45
N SER A 150 11.24 -12.51 -11.77
CA SER A 150 10.82 -11.37 -12.62
C SER A 150 9.37 -10.94 -12.39
N GLU A 151 8.65 -11.56 -11.45
CA GLU A 151 7.28 -11.28 -11.04
C GLU A 151 7.30 -10.66 -9.63
N ILE A 152 6.65 -9.51 -9.50
CA ILE A 152 6.57 -8.71 -8.29
C ILE A 152 5.18 -8.86 -7.69
N ASN A 153 5.11 -9.15 -6.39
CA ASN A 153 3.86 -9.25 -5.65
C ASN A 153 3.94 -8.55 -4.28
N PRO A 154 3.40 -7.34 -4.12
CA PRO A 154 3.56 -6.58 -2.88
C PRO A 154 2.87 -7.22 -1.67
N LEU A 155 1.85 -8.08 -1.83
CA LEU A 155 1.15 -8.67 -0.68
C LEU A 155 1.88 -9.85 -0.05
N GLU A 156 2.84 -10.46 -0.76
CA GLU A 156 3.73 -11.47 -0.17
C GLU A 156 4.48 -10.90 1.05
N LEU A 157 4.84 -9.62 0.98
CA LEU A 157 5.51 -8.90 2.07
C LEU A 157 4.63 -8.75 3.31
N LEU A 158 3.32 -8.65 3.10
CA LEU A 158 2.32 -8.54 4.16
C LEU A 158 1.80 -9.91 4.62
N GLN A 159 2.09 -10.96 3.86
CA GLN A 159 1.59 -12.33 4.04
C GLN A 159 0.06 -12.36 4.11
N VAL A 160 -0.58 -11.72 3.12
CA VAL A 160 -2.05 -11.67 3.00
C VAL A 160 -2.47 -11.95 1.55
N GLU A 161 -3.66 -12.53 1.39
CA GLU A 161 -4.24 -12.78 0.07
C GLU A 161 -4.99 -11.57 -0.47
N ASN A 162 -5.56 -10.75 0.41
CA ASN A 162 -6.31 -9.56 0.05
C ASN A 162 -5.96 -8.43 1.01
N ILE A 163 -6.04 -7.21 0.52
CA ILE A 163 -5.98 -5.99 1.32
C ILE A 163 -7.25 -5.18 1.08
N ASN A 164 -7.93 -4.86 2.17
CA ASN A 164 -9.22 -4.17 2.13
C ASN A 164 -9.02 -2.67 2.32
N ARG A 165 -9.95 -1.89 1.78
CA ARG A 165 -10.10 -0.49 2.16
C ARG A 165 -10.58 -0.37 3.60
N THR A 166 -10.46 0.84 4.14
CA THR A 166 -11.14 1.19 5.38
C THR A 166 -12.65 1.27 5.15
N GLU A 167 -13.42 0.81 6.12
CA GLU A 167 -14.89 0.87 6.09
C GLU A 167 -15.43 2.31 6.27
N ILE A 168 -14.62 3.27 6.73
CA ILE A 168 -15.06 4.67 6.95
C ILE A 168 -15.69 5.28 5.69
N PHE A 169 -15.17 4.92 4.53
CA PHE A 169 -15.57 5.49 3.25
C PHE A 169 -16.32 4.48 2.38
N ALA A 170 -16.89 3.42 2.97
CA ALA A 170 -17.57 2.38 2.21
C ALA A 170 -18.74 2.93 1.38
N ASP A 171 -19.40 3.98 1.86
CA ASP A 171 -20.54 4.62 1.20
C ASP A 171 -20.15 5.77 0.23
N GLU A 172 -18.86 6.05 0.06
CA GLU A 172 -18.36 7.16 -0.76
C GLU A 172 -17.40 6.70 -1.87
N PHE A 173 -17.51 7.30 -3.05
CA PHE A 173 -16.55 7.05 -4.13
C PHE A 173 -15.30 7.92 -3.96
N LEU A 174 -14.30 7.39 -3.25
CA LEU A 174 -12.99 8.02 -3.02
C LEU A 174 -11.86 7.16 -3.62
N PRO A 175 -11.66 7.17 -4.94
CA PRO A 175 -10.77 6.22 -5.63
C PRO A 175 -9.29 6.33 -5.22
N LEU A 176 -8.87 7.48 -4.67
CA LEU A 176 -7.49 7.74 -4.26
C LEU A 176 -7.25 7.57 -2.75
N ASN A 177 -8.23 7.08 -2.00
CA ASN A 177 -8.06 6.85 -0.55
C ASN A 177 -7.24 5.58 -0.24
N SER A 178 -7.13 4.66 -1.20
CA SER A 178 -6.52 3.35 -1.05
C SER A 178 -5.60 3.09 -2.24
N ILE A 179 -4.29 3.18 -2.00
CA ILE A 179 -3.27 3.08 -3.03
C ILE A 179 -2.14 2.19 -2.54
N ILE A 180 -1.67 1.29 -3.39
CA ILE A 180 -0.46 0.51 -3.16
C ILE A 180 0.61 1.02 -4.10
N GLN A 181 1.68 1.57 -3.55
CA GLN A 181 2.80 2.08 -4.34
C GLN A 181 3.97 1.12 -4.27
N VAL A 182 4.47 0.71 -5.43
CA VAL A 182 5.69 -0.09 -5.57
C VAL A 182 6.73 0.74 -6.32
N ARG A 183 7.90 0.87 -5.70
CA ARG A 183 9.05 1.55 -6.29
C ARG A 183 10.23 0.60 -6.32
N ILE A 184 10.79 0.42 -7.51
CA ILE A 184 11.94 -0.44 -7.75
C ILE A 184 13.06 0.44 -8.28
N PHE A 185 14.24 0.30 -7.69
CA PHE A 185 15.47 0.96 -8.12
C PHE A 185 16.45 -0.11 -8.55
N SER A 186 17.01 0.02 -9.75
CA SER A 186 17.96 -0.93 -10.32
C SER A 186 19.12 -0.20 -11.00
N GLU A 187 20.28 -0.85 -11.03
CA GLU A 187 21.40 -0.41 -11.87
C GLU A 187 21.14 -0.72 -13.35
N GLU A 188 20.34 -1.76 -13.61
CA GLU A 188 19.95 -2.20 -14.94
C GLU A 188 18.74 -1.41 -15.47
N ASP A 189 18.66 -1.31 -16.79
CA ASP A 189 17.50 -0.72 -17.48
C ASP A 189 16.37 -1.75 -17.55
N LEU A 190 15.45 -1.65 -16.59
CA LEU A 190 14.29 -2.54 -16.47
C LEU A 190 13.08 -1.96 -17.19
N GLN A 191 12.11 -2.81 -17.49
CA GLN A 191 10.81 -2.46 -18.06
C GLN A 191 9.72 -3.35 -17.46
N ILE A 192 8.53 -2.78 -17.24
CA ILE A 192 7.32 -3.56 -16.97
C ILE A 192 7.01 -4.44 -18.18
N LYS A 193 6.87 -5.75 -17.96
CA LYS A 193 6.57 -6.74 -19.01
C LYS A 193 5.11 -7.13 -19.04
N SER A 194 4.52 -7.37 -17.88
CA SER A 194 3.11 -7.70 -17.78
C SER A 194 2.49 -7.17 -16.50
N VAL A 195 1.17 -7.01 -16.51
CA VAL A 195 0.34 -6.75 -15.33
C VAL A 195 -0.84 -7.70 -15.34
N ASN A 196 -1.31 -8.08 -14.15
CA ASN A 196 -2.48 -8.94 -14.02
C ASN A 196 -3.82 -8.18 -14.02
N SER A 197 -3.76 -6.86 -13.83
CA SER A 197 -4.90 -5.94 -13.79
C SER A 197 -4.82 -4.88 -14.88
N SER A 198 -5.83 -4.01 -14.97
CA SER A 198 -5.85 -2.93 -15.97
C SER A 198 -4.70 -1.93 -15.79
N ILE A 199 -4.37 -1.19 -16.85
CA ILE A 199 -3.42 -0.08 -16.81
C ILE A 199 -4.18 1.23 -16.92
N ILE A 200 -4.01 2.09 -15.93
CA ILE A 200 -4.49 3.46 -15.95
C ILE A 200 -3.44 4.31 -16.67
N GLU A 201 -3.76 4.77 -17.88
CA GLU A 201 -2.79 5.50 -18.72
C GLU A 201 -2.51 6.92 -18.20
N LYS A 202 -3.52 7.55 -17.59
CA LYS A 202 -3.50 8.95 -17.17
C LYS A 202 -4.25 9.12 -15.86
N LEU A 203 -3.95 10.20 -15.14
CA LEU A 203 -4.68 10.62 -13.94
C LEU A 203 -5.06 12.09 -14.08
N GLU A 204 -5.71 12.41 -15.20
CA GLU A 204 -6.10 13.77 -15.55
C GLU A 204 -7.55 14.03 -15.14
N HIS A 205 -8.43 13.04 -15.25
CA HIS A 205 -9.87 13.18 -15.04
C HIS A 205 -10.44 12.06 -14.16
N LEU A 206 -11.61 12.29 -13.53
CA LEU A 206 -12.26 11.28 -12.67
C LEU A 206 -12.60 9.98 -13.41
N GLY A 207 -12.82 10.06 -14.73
CA GLY A 207 -13.06 8.88 -15.57
C GLY A 207 -11.89 7.90 -15.60
N ASP A 208 -10.66 8.39 -15.38
CA ASP A 208 -9.45 7.56 -15.45
C ASP A 208 -9.34 6.59 -14.26
N VAL A 209 -10.08 6.83 -13.18
CA VAL A 209 -10.02 6.07 -11.92
C VAL A 209 -11.36 5.41 -11.58
N GLN A 210 -12.18 5.14 -12.59
CA GLN A 210 -13.44 4.41 -12.43
C GLN A 210 -13.20 2.91 -12.25
N GLU A 211 -12.16 2.37 -12.88
CA GLU A 211 -11.77 0.97 -12.79
C GLU A 211 -10.44 0.83 -12.05
N ASN A 212 -10.27 -0.28 -11.33
CA ASN A 212 -9.06 -0.57 -10.58
C ASN A 212 -7.90 -0.93 -11.52
N GLY A 213 -6.67 -0.57 -11.15
CA GLY A 213 -5.52 -0.87 -12.00
C GLY A 213 -4.23 -0.18 -11.62
N TRP A 214 -3.18 -0.50 -12.37
CA TRP A 214 -1.86 0.08 -12.21
C TRP A 214 -1.71 1.38 -13.00
N PHE A 215 -1.32 2.44 -12.31
CA PHE A 215 -0.77 3.66 -12.90
C PHE A 215 0.75 3.67 -12.74
N PHE A 216 1.50 3.70 -13.85
CA PHE A 216 2.95 3.79 -13.84
C PHE A 216 3.43 5.19 -14.20
N SER A 217 3.98 5.90 -13.21
CA SER A 217 4.67 7.18 -13.46
C SER A 217 6.05 6.99 -14.09
N SER A 218 6.63 5.80 -13.94
CA SER A 218 7.80 5.34 -14.67
C SER A 218 7.66 3.84 -14.95
N LYS A 219 7.61 3.47 -16.23
CA LYS A 219 7.41 2.08 -16.70
C LYS A 219 8.70 1.38 -17.13
N SER A 220 9.80 2.11 -17.21
CA SER A 220 11.11 1.60 -17.61
C SER A 220 12.26 2.47 -17.09
N GLY A 221 13.51 2.01 -17.25
CA GLY A 221 14.70 2.66 -16.74
C GLY A 221 15.14 2.10 -15.38
N ASN A 222 16.10 2.80 -14.78
CA ASN A 222 16.67 2.48 -13.46
C ASN A 222 15.69 2.70 -12.29
N LYS A 223 14.51 3.27 -12.58
CA LYS A 223 13.43 3.48 -11.61
C LYS A 223 12.10 3.08 -12.22
N ILE A 224 11.43 2.14 -11.58
CA ILE A 224 10.02 1.82 -11.82
C ILE A 224 9.19 2.39 -10.67
N ASP A 225 8.08 3.07 -10.98
CA ASP A 225 7.20 3.69 -9.98
C ASP A 225 5.74 3.47 -10.37
N GLY A 226 5.18 2.38 -9.82
CA GLY A 226 3.82 1.92 -10.04
C GLY A 226 2.94 2.20 -8.83
N ARG A 227 1.69 2.58 -9.09
CA ARG A 227 0.65 2.79 -8.08
C ARG A 227 -0.59 2.02 -8.50
N TYR A 228 -0.97 1.04 -7.70
CA TYR A 228 -2.23 0.37 -7.88
C TYR A 228 -3.33 1.18 -7.19
N ILE A 229 -4.37 1.49 -7.95
CA ILE A 229 -5.52 2.28 -7.52
C ILE A 229 -6.72 1.34 -7.46
N PHE A 230 -7.43 1.33 -6.32
CA PHE A 230 -8.53 0.40 -6.13
C PHE A 230 -9.82 0.88 -6.83
N ALA A 231 -9.94 2.17 -7.17
CA ALA A 231 -11.10 2.77 -7.84
C ALA A 231 -12.44 2.59 -7.10
N THR A 232 -13.31 1.68 -7.54
CA THR A 232 -14.57 1.27 -6.88
C THR A 232 -14.42 0.01 -6.03
N GLU A 233 -13.38 -0.79 -6.24
CA GLU A 233 -13.23 -2.10 -5.60
C GLU A 233 -12.92 -2.02 -4.10
N PRO A 234 -13.67 -2.72 -3.22
CA PRO A 234 -13.48 -2.65 -1.77
C PRO A 234 -12.19 -3.31 -1.28
N SER A 235 -11.52 -4.07 -2.14
CA SER A 235 -10.28 -4.78 -1.83
C SER A 235 -9.43 -4.99 -3.08
N ALA A 236 -8.13 -5.18 -2.88
CA ALA A 236 -7.23 -5.67 -3.92
C ALA A 236 -6.68 -7.03 -3.52
N SER A 237 -6.73 -8.00 -4.43
CA SER A 237 -6.18 -9.32 -4.22
C SER A 237 -4.70 -9.38 -4.58
N LYS A 238 -4.05 -10.43 -4.09
CA LYS A 238 -2.69 -10.82 -4.44
C LYS A 238 -2.52 -10.93 -5.95
N ASN A 239 -3.51 -11.47 -6.66
CA ASN A 239 -3.46 -11.62 -8.11
C ASN A 239 -3.53 -10.27 -8.83
N ASP A 240 -4.38 -9.34 -8.38
CA ASP A 240 -4.55 -8.03 -9.04
C ASP A 240 -3.26 -7.20 -9.03
N LEU A 241 -2.45 -7.39 -7.99
CA LEU A 241 -1.22 -6.65 -7.74
C LEU A 241 0.02 -7.28 -8.36
N ILE A 242 -0.10 -8.43 -9.01
CA ILE A 242 1.03 -9.05 -9.71
C ILE A 242 1.33 -8.24 -10.97
N PHE A 243 2.62 -7.92 -11.13
CA PHE A 243 3.19 -7.44 -12.38
C PHE A 243 4.58 -8.03 -12.55
N SER A 244 5.07 -8.09 -13.79
CA SER A 244 6.42 -8.57 -14.07
C SER A 244 7.31 -7.48 -14.63
N ILE A 245 8.60 -7.63 -14.37
CA ILE A 245 9.70 -6.77 -14.83
C ILE A 245 10.72 -7.60 -15.61
N GLY A 246 11.48 -6.96 -16.48
CA GLY A 246 12.61 -7.59 -17.17
C GLY A 246 13.37 -6.57 -18.00
N ASP A 247 14.31 -7.04 -18.82
CA ASP A 247 15.16 -6.20 -19.66
C ASP A 247 14.34 -5.24 -20.52
N ASN A 248 14.78 -3.99 -20.65
CA ASN A 248 14.12 -3.03 -21.50
C ASN A 248 14.34 -3.34 -23.00
N THR A 249 13.37 -4.02 -23.60
CA THR A 249 13.34 -4.39 -25.03
C THR A 249 12.39 -3.51 -25.84
N GLY A 250 11.66 -2.61 -25.18
CA GLY A 250 10.66 -1.74 -25.82
C GLY A 250 9.34 -2.43 -26.15
N ASP A 251 9.10 -3.63 -25.61
CA ASP A 251 7.86 -4.38 -25.83
C ASP A 251 6.64 -3.65 -25.22
N ILE A 252 5.45 -3.94 -25.75
CA ILE A 252 4.19 -3.48 -25.15
C ILE A 252 3.94 -4.29 -23.87
N ILE A 253 3.44 -3.63 -22.83
CA ILE A 253 3.08 -4.30 -21.57
C ILE A 253 1.93 -5.26 -21.84
N GLU A 254 2.13 -6.54 -21.54
CA GLU A 254 1.11 -7.57 -21.64
C GLU A 254 0.13 -7.42 -20.47
N ILE A 255 -1.13 -7.16 -20.77
CA ILE A 255 -2.19 -7.21 -19.77
C ILE A 255 -2.67 -8.66 -19.72
N LYS A 256 -2.11 -9.42 -18.78
CA LYS A 256 -2.56 -10.75 -18.44
C LYS A 256 -3.84 -10.57 -17.63
N ASN A 257 -4.97 -10.29 -18.29
CA ASN A 257 -6.26 -10.24 -17.63
C ASN A 257 -6.55 -11.61 -16.98
N THR A 258 -6.00 -11.85 -15.79
CA THR A 258 -6.44 -12.87 -14.86
C THR A 258 -7.65 -12.25 -14.20
N GLY A 259 -8.74 -12.19 -14.99
CA GLY A 259 -9.93 -11.38 -14.76
C GLY A 259 -10.21 -11.08 -13.29
N GLU A 260 -10.21 -9.78 -13.00
CA GLU A 260 -10.83 -9.08 -11.87
C GLU A 260 -11.41 -9.97 -10.76
N GLY A 261 -10.95 -9.76 -9.52
CA GLY A 261 -11.82 -9.86 -8.35
C GLY A 261 -12.69 -11.11 -8.32
N GLY A 262 -12.08 -12.28 -8.20
CA GLY A 262 -12.84 -13.52 -8.17
C GLY A 262 -13.72 -13.71 -9.43
N GLY A 263 -13.07 -13.91 -10.57
CA GLY A 263 -13.73 -14.38 -11.78
C GLY A 263 -14.36 -15.77 -11.61
N CYS A 264 -15.44 -16.04 -12.34
CA CYS A 264 -16.07 -17.36 -12.42
C CYS A 264 -15.20 -18.32 -13.25
N LEU A 265 -13.97 -18.64 -12.78
CA LEU A 265 -12.95 -19.41 -13.52
C LEU A 265 -13.47 -20.65 -14.24
N ILE A 266 -14.32 -21.45 -13.59
CA ILE A 266 -14.94 -22.65 -14.16
C ILE A 266 -15.91 -22.26 -15.30
N ALA A 267 -16.79 -21.30 -15.06
CA ALA A 267 -17.72 -20.82 -16.09
C ALA A 267 -16.98 -20.15 -17.27
N THR A 268 -15.92 -19.39 -17.00
CA THR A 268 -15.05 -18.80 -18.02
C THR A 268 -14.37 -19.87 -18.86
N ALA A 269 -13.84 -20.94 -18.23
CA ALA A 269 -13.21 -22.05 -18.94
C ALA A 269 -14.23 -22.82 -19.80
N ALA A 270 -15.44 -23.05 -19.26
CA ALA A 270 -16.56 -23.68 -19.94
C ALA A 270 -17.02 -22.87 -21.16
N PHE A 271 -17.35 -21.60 -20.99
CA PHE A 271 -17.95 -20.76 -22.05
C PHE A 271 -16.94 -20.00 -22.90
N GLY A 272 -15.64 -20.09 -22.57
CA GLY A 272 -14.52 -19.60 -23.37
C GLY A 272 -14.26 -18.10 -23.28
N SER A 273 -15.10 -17.35 -22.57
CA SER A 273 -14.89 -15.92 -22.32
C SER A 273 -15.65 -15.47 -21.07
N GLU A 274 -15.04 -14.55 -20.32
CA GLU A 274 -15.72 -13.85 -19.23
C GLU A 274 -16.86 -12.95 -19.70
N LEU A 275 -16.82 -12.53 -20.98
CA LEU A 275 -17.84 -11.73 -21.64
C LEU A 275 -18.93 -12.59 -22.32
N SER A 276 -18.85 -13.92 -22.19
CA SER A 276 -19.92 -14.78 -22.67
C SER A 276 -21.22 -14.47 -21.92
N SER A 277 -22.35 -14.54 -22.62
CA SER A 277 -23.65 -14.18 -22.04
C SER A 277 -23.99 -15.01 -20.80
N GLN A 278 -23.52 -16.27 -20.74
CA GLN A 278 -23.69 -17.15 -19.59
C GLN A 278 -22.88 -16.69 -18.37
N VAL A 279 -21.63 -16.30 -18.56
CA VAL A 279 -20.78 -15.83 -17.46
C VAL A 279 -21.28 -14.47 -16.95
N GLN A 280 -21.70 -13.59 -17.85
CA GLN A 280 -22.30 -12.29 -17.49
C GLN A 280 -23.61 -12.47 -16.71
N PHE A 281 -24.47 -13.41 -17.10
CA PHE A 281 -25.69 -13.73 -16.36
C PHE A 281 -25.39 -14.18 -14.92
N LEU A 282 -24.37 -15.02 -14.71
CA LEU A 282 -23.95 -15.44 -13.37
C LEU A 282 -23.42 -14.26 -12.54
N ARG A 283 -22.67 -13.35 -13.15
CA ARG A 283 -22.20 -12.11 -12.50
C ARG A 283 -23.37 -11.22 -12.12
N GLU A 284 -24.32 -11.01 -13.01
CA GLU A 284 -25.53 -10.22 -12.72
C GLU A 284 -26.34 -10.80 -11.55
N ILE A 285 -26.48 -12.13 -11.46
CA ILE A 285 -27.14 -12.77 -10.31
C ILE A 285 -26.33 -12.51 -9.03
N ARG A 286 -25.02 -12.74 -9.05
CA ARG A 286 -24.15 -12.50 -7.91
C ARG A 286 -24.28 -11.05 -7.42
N ASP A 287 -24.13 -10.10 -8.32
CA ASP A 287 -23.97 -8.68 -7.99
C ASP A 287 -25.30 -8.01 -7.67
N ASN A 288 -26.36 -8.32 -8.43
CA ASN A 288 -27.66 -7.67 -8.29
C ASN A 288 -28.65 -8.44 -7.42
N THR A 289 -28.38 -9.69 -7.07
CA THR A 289 -29.28 -10.50 -6.23
C THR A 289 -28.60 -10.96 -4.94
N VAL A 290 -27.45 -11.63 -5.03
CA VAL A 290 -26.84 -12.26 -3.86
C VAL A 290 -26.17 -11.22 -2.96
N LEU A 291 -25.29 -10.38 -3.51
CA LEU A 291 -24.54 -9.37 -2.77
C LEU A 291 -25.40 -8.20 -2.27
N GLN A 292 -26.64 -8.07 -2.75
CA GLN A 292 -27.60 -7.08 -2.26
C GLN A 292 -28.22 -7.47 -0.90
N THR A 293 -27.89 -8.64 -0.36
CA THR A 293 -28.41 -9.12 0.93
C THR A 293 -27.27 -9.41 1.90
N GLU A 294 -27.45 -9.05 3.17
CA GLU A 294 -26.45 -9.29 4.23
C GLU A 294 -26.08 -10.78 4.33
N SER A 295 -27.09 -11.66 4.27
CA SER A 295 -26.88 -13.11 4.23
C SER A 295 -26.11 -13.58 2.99
N GLY A 296 -26.35 -12.94 1.84
CA GLY A 296 -25.68 -13.29 0.59
C GLY A 296 -24.23 -12.83 0.57
N THR A 297 -23.90 -11.67 1.14
CA THR A 297 -22.53 -11.20 1.30
C THR A 297 -21.71 -12.13 2.20
N ILE A 298 -22.26 -12.55 3.34
CA ILE A 298 -21.62 -13.53 4.25
C ILE A 298 -21.43 -14.88 3.56
N PHE A 299 -22.47 -15.36 2.85
CA PHE A 299 -22.38 -16.59 2.07
C PHE A 299 -21.28 -16.50 1.01
N MET A 300 -21.23 -15.41 0.25
CA MET A 300 -20.25 -15.22 -0.82
C MET A 300 -18.82 -15.13 -0.29
N ALA A 301 -18.60 -14.57 0.90
CA ALA A 301 -17.29 -14.55 1.53
C ALA A 301 -16.77 -15.99 1.79
N GLY A 302 -17.59 -16.85 2.40
CA GLY A 302 -17.22 -18.25 2.65
C GLY A 302 -17.18 -19.11 1.38
N PHE A 303 -18.14 -18.90 0.48
CA PHE A 303 -18.21 -19.58 -0.80
C PHE A 303 -16.98 -19.27 -1.67
N ASN A 304 -16.55 -18.00 -1.74
CA ASN A 304 -15.37 -17.60 -2.51
C ASN A 304 -14.11 -18.31 -2.00
N GLN A 305 -13.90 -18.36 -0.68
CA GLN A 305 -12.76 -19.05 -0.10
C GLN A 305 -12.71 -20.53 -0.51
N PHE A 306 -13.86 -21.21 -0.48
CA PHE A 306 -13.95 -22.61 -0.90
C PHE A 306 -13.82 -22.76 -2.42
N TYR A 307 -14.53 -21.94 -3.20
CA TYR A 307 -14.55 -21.98 -4.65
C TYR A 307 -13.15 -21.77 -5.25
N TYR A 308 -12.41 -20.77 -4.77
CA TYR A 308 -11.05 -20.49 -5.26
C TYR A 308 -10.01 -21.50 -4.79
N SER A 309 -10.30 -22.35 -3.80
CA SER A 309 -9.37 -23.41 -3.41
C SER A 309 -9.27 -24.55 -4.44
N PHE A 310 -10.22 -24.67 -5.36
CA PHE A 310 -10.23 -25.73 -6.38
C PHE A 310 -10.51 -25.26 -7.80
N SER A 311 -11.14 -24.09 -7.99
CA SER A 311 -11.56 -23.62 -9.32
C SER A 311 -10.44 -23.45 -10.34
N PRO A 312 -9.17 -23.07 -9.99
CA PRO A 312 -8.09 -23.02 -10.96
C PRO A 312 -7.77 -24.40 -11.56
N ILE A 313 -7.69 -25.44 -10.71
CA ILE A 313 -7.37 -26.81 -11.11
C ILE A 313 -8.46 -27.37 -12.03
N VAL A 314 -9.73 -27.08 -11.72
CA VAL A 314 -10.86 -27.49 -12.57
C VAL A 314 -10.85 -26.77 -13.91
N ALA A 315 -10.62 -25.46 -13.91
CA ALA A 315 -10.55 -24.65 -15.13
C ALA A 315 -9.37 -25.08 -16.04
N ASP A 316 -8.22 -25.45 -15.47
CA ASP A 316 -7.10 -26.04 -16.20
C ASP A 316 -7.51 -27.39 -16.84
N TYR A 317 -8.18 -28.25 -16.08
CA TYR A 317 -8.64 -29.53 -16.60
C TYR A 317 -9.66 -29.41 -17.73
N GLU A 318 -10.54 -28.39 -17.70
CA GLU A 318 -11.44 -28.07 -18.82
C GLU A 318 -10.71 -27.62 -20.08
N ARG A 319 -9.58 -26.91 -19.94
CA ARG A 319 -8.76 -26.50 -21.09
C ARG A 319 -8.10 -27.69 -21.77
N GLU A 320 -7.72 -28.70 -20.99
CA GLU A 320 -7.04 -29.90 -21.48
C GLU A 320 -8.01 -30.99 -21.98
N ASN A 321 -9.25 -31.02 -21.46
CA ASN A 321 -10.23 -32.07 -21.76
C ASN A 321 -11.57 -31.49 -22.25
N SER A 322 -11.77 -31.51 -23.58
CA SER A 322 -12.98 -31.02 -24.23
C SER A 322 -14.26 -31.76 -23.81
N THR A 323 -14.18 -33.04 -23.45
CA THR A 323 -15.35 -33.81 -22.98
C THR A 323 -15.76 -33.39 -21.58
N PHE A 324 -14.78 -33.13 -20.71
CA PHE A 324 -15.04 -32.61 -19.37
C PHE A 324 -15.63 -31.20 -19.43
N LYS A 325 -15.07 -30.33 -20.28
CA LYS A 325 -15.61 -28.99 -20.55
C LYS A 325 -17.09 -28.99 -20.94
N GLU A 326 -17.49 -29.88 -21.85
CA GLU A 326 -18.91 -29.99 -22.25
C GLU A 326 -19.81 -30.50 -21.11
N ALA A 327 -19.30 -31.39 -20.24
CA ALA A 327 -20.04 -31.82 -19.05
C ALA A 327 -20.24 -30.67 -18.06
N VAL A 328 -19.21 -29.84 -17.85
CA VAL A 328 -19.30 -28.65 -16.99
C VAL A 328 -20.32 -27.65 -17.54
N LYS A 329 -20.33 -27.38 -18.84
CA LYS A 329 -21.32 -26.50 -19.49
C LYS A 329 -22.78 -26.92 -19.27
N ILE A 330 -23.06 -28.22 -19.17
CA ILE A 330 -24.42 -28.75 -18.96
C ILE A 330 -24.84 -28.60 -17.49
N THR A 331 -23.87 -28.55 -16.58
CA THR A 331 -24.10 -28.51 -15.13
C THR A 331 -24.32 -27.08 -14.62
N LEU A 332 -23.76 -26.08 -15.32
CA LEU A 332 -23.93 -24.64 -15.10
C LEU A 332 -25.17 -24.10 -15.80
#